data_AF-A0A0C2FP36-F1
#
_entry.id   AF-A0A0C2FP36-F1
#
_cell.length_a   1.000
_cell.length_b   1.000
_cell.length_c   1.000
_cell.angle_alpha   90.00
_cell.angle_beta   90.00
_cell.angle_gamma   90.00
#
_symmetry.space_group_name_H-M   'P 1'
#
loop_
_entity.id
_entity.type
_entity.pdbx_description
1 polymer ?
#
loop_
_entity_poly.entity_id
_entity_poly.type
_entity_poly.pdbx_seq_one_letter_code
_entity_poly.pdbx_strand_id
1 'polypeptide(L)'
;MIERRRLPSASYHSPVENEIWSKCLFAEQPVVIIGENRDATQIARHVANKQPGASPFFVMDMPSVMARVDDWQDHLPRVQAHYALRCNADPVLARMLADSAQLGFAVADTQQLAMALELVSADRIIFDCPLWTRKTMRIAGELEVGTIVIENEKQLLDAISYAPNARILLAISMNGHRADNDSLSAHKGADPEEIEGLLMTAFELRAKVVGISFDLGSATSACTYYKALHDVHELFMFASRIGLELDTINLGGGFPASNVDKAQRFPEMCDVINAGLDQLFWSREFPQLKVVATPGRYAF
;
A
#
# COMPACT_ATOMS: atom_id res chain seq x y z
N MET A 1 30.74 -7.65 24.69
CA MET A 1 30.47 -7.05 23.38
C MET A 1 30.44 -8.21 22.39
N ILE A 2 29.24 -8.69 22.02
CA ILE A 2 29.11 -9.87 21.14
C ILE A 2 29.28 -9.38 19.70
N GLU A 3 30.45 -9.65 19.13
CA GLU A 3 30.70 -9.47 17.71
C GLU A 3 29.71 -10.32 16.91
N ARG A 4 28.84 -9.66 16.14
CA ARG A 4 28.00 -10.33 15.14
C ARG A 4 28.91 -10.82 14.01
N ARG A 5 29.38 -12.06 14.10
CA ARG A 5 30.03 -12.75 12.99
C ARG A 5 29.04 -12.81 11.82
N ARG A 6 29.36 -12.15 10.70
CA ARG A 6 28.74 -12.44 9.40
C ARG A 6 28.98 -13.93 9.10
N LEU A 7 27.91 -14.68 8.87
CA LEU A 7 28.03 -16.04 8.35
C LEU A 7 28.81 -15.98 7.03
N PRO A 8 29.79 -16.87 6.82
CA PRO A 8 30.55 -16.92 5.58
C PRO A 8 29.58 -17.12 4.41
N SER A 9 29.85 -16.43 3.31
CA SER A 9 29.14 -16.54 2.05
C SER A 9 29.06 -18.02 1.63
N ALA A 10 27.91 -18.65 1.87
CA ALA A 10 27.64 -20.00 1.40
C ALA A 10 27.53 -19.98 -0.13
N SER A 11 28.41 -20.69 -0.80
CA SER A 11 28.27 -21.12 -2.18
C SER A 11 27.14 -22.13 -2.25
N TYR A 12 26.07 -21.83 -3.00
CA TYR A 12 25.02 -22.79 -3.29
C TYR A 12 25.39 -23.57 -4.55
N HIS A 13 25.41 -24.89 -4.46
CA HIS A 13 25.50 -25.76 -5.63
C HIS A 13 24.09 -25.97 -6.18
N SER A 14 23.88 -25.86 -7.49
CA SER A 14 22.58 -26.17 -8.12
C SER A 14 22.14 -27.63 -7.82
N PRO A 15 20.82 -27.91 -7.77
CA PRO A 15 20.29 -29.27 -7.75
C PRO A 15 20.59 -30.06 -9.04
N VAL A 16 20.98 -29.40 -10.12
CA VAL A 16 21.31 -30.00 -11.41
C VAL A 16 22.81 -29.93 -11.64
N GLU A 17 23.40 -31.07 -11.99
CA GLU A 17 24.81 -31.15 -12.37
C GLU A 17 25.10 -30.22 -13.57
N ASN A 18 26.11 -29.35 -13.43
CA ASN A 18 26.57 -28.36 -14.43
C ASN A 18 25.74 -27.07 -14.58
N GLU A 19 24.77 -26.77 -13.71
CA GLU A 19 24.06 -25.49 -13.74
C GLU A 19 24.72 -24.45 -12.79
N ILE A 20 24.96 -23.23 -13.28
CA ILE A 20 25.62 -22.15 -12.55
C ILE A 20 24.57 -21.16 -12.05
N TRP A 21 24.41 -21.07 -10.73
CA TRP A 21 23.59 -20.05 -10.10
C TRP A 21 24.41 -18.80 -9.85
N SER A 22 23.89 -17.64 -10.27
CA SER A 22 24.57 -16.35 -10.07
C SER A 22 24.08 -15.70 -8.78
N LYS A 23 25.04 -15.29 -7.94
CA LYS A 23 24.77 -14.56 -6.70
C LYS A 23 24.96 -13.08 -6.94
N CYS A 24 23.90 -12.32 -6.73
CA CYS A 24 23.93 -10.86 -6.75
C CYS A 24 23.74 -10.34 -5.33
N LEU A 25 24.36 -9.20 -5.03
CA LEU A 25 24.06 -8.44 -3.82
C LEU A 25 22.90 -7.51 -4.14
N PHE A 26 21.81 -7.65 -3.41
CA PHE A 26 20.63 -6.80 -3.52
C PHE A 26 20.24 -6.37 -2.12
N ALA A 27 20.25 -5.06 -1.84
CA ALA A 27 20.04 -4.52 -0.49
C ALA A 27 20.93 -5.20 0.59
N GLU A 28 22.21 -5.42 0.27
CA GLU A 28 23.20 -6.17 1.09
C GLU A 28 22.88 -7.65 1.35
N GLN A 29 21.74 -8.15 0.88
CA GLN A 29 21.36 -9.55 0.98
C GLN A 29 21.79 -10.34 -0.27
N PRO A 30 22.15 -11.62 -0.10
CA PRO A 30 22.47 -12.49 -1.22
C PRO A 30 21.19 -12.99 -1.90
N VAL A 31 20.97 -12.61 -3.17
CA VAL A 31 19.89 -13.15 -4.00
C VAL A 31 20.47 -14.16 -4.98
N VAL A 32 19.75 -15.27 -5.17
CA VAL A 32 20.11 -16.32 -6.13
C VAL A 32 19.24 -16.15 -7.37
N ILE A 33 19.89 -15.95 -8.53
CA ILE A 33 19.21 -15.88 -9.82
C ILE A 33 19.31 -17.25 -10.50
N ILE A 34 18.16 -17.80 -10.89
CA ILE A 34 18.03 -19.11 -11.54
C ILE A 34 17.54 -18.88 -12.98
N GLY A 35 18.24 -19.46 -13.96
CA GLY A 35 18.01 -19.17 -15.39
C GLY A 35 16.77 -19.83 -16.01
N GLU A 36 16.19 -20.83 -15.35
CA GLU A 36 14.95 -21.49 -15.76
C GLU A 36 13.85 -21.28 -14.72
N ASN A 37 12.60 -21.21 -15.18
CA ASN A 37 11.45 -21.10 -14.28
C ASN A 37 11.32 -22.40 -13.47
N ARG A 38 11.63 -22.35 -12.18
CA ARG A 38 11.60 -23.49 -11.25
C ARG A 38 10.54 -23.23 -10.18
N ASP A 39 9.83 -24.28 -9.82
CA ASP A 39 8.87 -24.24 -8.72
C ASP A 39 9.60 -23.94 -7.40
N ALA A 40 9.11 -22.94 -6.65
CA ALA A 40 9.67 -22.53 -5.36
C ALA A 40 9.79 -23.71 -4.37
N THR A 41 8.88 -24.69 -4.48
CA THR A 41 8.93 -25.92 -3.67
C THR A 41 10.16 -26.77 -3.96
N GLN A 42 10.60 -26.84 -5.22
CA GLN A 42 11.80 -27.58 -5.60
C GLN A 42 13.05 -26.90 -5.05
N ILE A 43 13.11 -25.57 -5.13
CA ILE A 43 14.19 -24.76 -4.55
C ILE A 43 14.24 -24.98 -3.03
N ALA A 44 13.09 -24.91 -2.36
CA ALA A 44 13.01 -25.14 -0.92
C ALA A 44 13.52 -26.53 -0.52
N ARG A 45 13.09 -27.59 -1.22
CA ARG A 45 13.59 -28.97 -0.96
C ARG A 45 15.10 -29.07 -1.14
N HIS A 46 15.64 -28.43 -2.17
CA HIS A 46 17.08 -28.43 -2.42
C HIS A 46 17.87 -27.73 -1.33
N VAL A 47 17.44 -26.53 -0.92
CA VAL A 47 18.07 -25.78 0.18
C VAL A 47 18.01 -26.57 1.49
N ALA A 48 16.85 -27.18 1.80
CA ALA A 48 16.68 -28.03 2.99
C ALA A 48 17.65 -29.22 3.00
N ASN A 49 17.87 -29.88 1.86
CA ASN A 49 18.77 -31.03 1.74
C ASN A 49 20.26 -30.66 1.86
N LYS A 50 20.62 -29.40 1.58
CA LYS A 50 22.00 -28.91 1.60
C LYS A 50 22.37 -28.17 2.89
N GLN A 51 21.38 -27.69 3.65
CA GLN A 51 21.64 -26.97 4.89
C GLN A 51 22.16 -27.91 5.98
N PRO A 52 23.25 -27.55 6.69
CA PRO A 52 23.75 -28.31 7.83
C PRO A 52 22.92 -27.99 9.08
N GLY A 53 21.64 -28.35 9.08
CA GLY A 53 20.75 -28.16 10.23
C GLY A 53 19.27 -28.09 9.87
N ALA A 54 18.42 -28.14 10.91
CA ALA A 54 16.97 -28.05 10.78
C ALA A 54 16.42 -26.63 11.01
N SER A 55 17.24 -25.60 10.76
CA SER A 55 16.80 -24.22 10.92
C SER A 55 15.71 -23.88 9.90
N PRO A 56 14.61 -23.23 10.31
CA PRO A 56 13.58 -22.82 9.37
C PRO A 56 14.13 -21.75 8.42
N PHE A 57 13.66 -21.77 7.17
CA PHE A 57 13.95 -20.78 6.15
C PHE A 57 12.69 -20.55 5.28
N PHE A 58 12.72 -19.50 4.47
CA PHE A 58 11.67 -19.17 3.50
C PHE A 58 12.29 -18.99 2.12
N VAL A 59 11.52 -19.27 1.07
CA VAL A 59 11.88 -19.02 -0.34
C VAL A 59 10.86 -18.02 -0.89
N MET A 60 11.34 -16.86 -1.32
CA MET A 60 10.53 -15.83 -1.95
C MET A 60 10.51 -16.04 -3.46
N ASP A 61 9.34 -16.37 -4.01
CA ASP A 61 9.13 -16.49 -5.46
C ASP A 61 8.89 -15.10 -6.07
N MET A 62 9.98 -14.41 -6.40
CA MET A 62 9.93 -13.07 -6.99
C MET A 62 9.19 -13.01 -8.33
N PRO A 63 9.35 -13.98 -9.27
CA PRO A 63 8.52 -14.04 -10.47
C PRO A 63 7.02 -14.02 -10.17
N SER A 64 6.55 -14.78 -9.17
CA SER A 64 5.15 -14.77 -8.76
C SER A 64 4.71 -13.41 -8.21
N VAL A 65 5.55 -12.74 -7.42
CA VAL A 65 5.29 -11.37 -6.91
C VAL A 65 5.15 -10.38 -8.07
N MET A 66 6.08 -10.40 -9.03
CA MET A 66 6.04 -9.50 -10.19
C MET A 66 4.81 -9.77 -11.07
N ALA A 67 4.43 -11.04 -11.24
CA ALA A 67 3.19 -11.40 -11.95
C ALA A 67 1.92 -10.91 -11.24
N ARG A 68 1.94 -10.66 -9.92
CA ARG A 68 0.84 -9.97 -9.21
C ARG A 68 0.84 -8.46 -9.44
N VAL A 69 2.01 -7.85 -9.58
CA VAL A 69 2.12 -6.44 -9.96
C VAL A 69 1.56 -6.23 -11.38
N ASP A 70 1.88 -7.12 -12.31
CA ASP A 70 1.35 -7.10 -13.68
C ASP A 70 -0.18 -7.34 -13.68
N ASP A 71 -0.66 -8.36 -12.95
CA ASP A 71 -2.09 -8.67 -12.82
C ASP A 71 -2.90 -7.48 -12.25
N TRP A 72 -2.33 -6.74 -11.30
CA TRP A 72 -2.93 -5.51 -10.79
C TRP A 72 -3.09 -4.47 -11.89
N GLN A 73 -2.02 -4.21 -12.65
CA GLN A 73 -2.02 -3.18 -13.68
C GLN A 73 -2.98 -3.52 -14.83
N ASP A 74 -3.11 -4.80 -15.16
CA ASP A 74 -4.03 -5.28 -16.19
C ASP A 74 -5.49 -5.09 -15.78
N HIS A 75 -5.84 -5.33 -14.51
CA HIS A 75 -7.22 -5.24 -14.03
C HIS A 75 -7.62 -3.84 -13.53
N LEU A 76 -6.66 -3.05 -13.03
CA LEU A 76 -6.88 -1.71 -12.48
C LEU A 76 -5.92 -0.68 -13.10
N PRO A 77 -5.95 -0.46 -14.42
CA PRO A 77 -4.98 0.38 -15.12
C PRO A 77 -4.99 1.86 -14.70
N ARG A 78 -6.09 2.33 -14.08
CA ARG A 78 -6.26 3.68 -13.55
C ARG A 78 -5.84 3.82 -12.08
N VAL A 79 -5.56 2.72 -11.38
CA VAL A 79 -5.30 2.71 -9.93
C VAL A 79 -3.85 2.40 -9.65
N GLN A 80 -3.12 3.38 -9.14
CA GLN A 80 -1.72 3.20 -8.77
C GLN A 80 -1.58 2.45 -7.43
N ALA A 81 -0.94 1.28 -7.46
CA ALA A 81 -0.66 0.51 -6.26
C ALA A 81 0.44 1.16 -5.40
N HIS A 82 0.19 1.32 -4.11
CA HIS A 82 1.18 1.68 -3.10
C HIS A 82 1.36 0.52 -2.14
N TYR A 83 2.40 -0.29 -2.34
CA TYR A 83 2.61 -1.51 -1.57
C TYR A 83 2.74 -1.22 -0.07
N ALA A 84 1.91 -1.89 0.73
CA ALA A 84 1.90 -1.73 2.18
C ALA A 84 3.09 -2.46 2.84
N LEU A 85 4.14 -1.73 3.21
CA LEU A 85 5.35 -2.29 3.85
C LEU A 85 5.07 -2.98 5.19
N ARG A 86 3.97 -2.63 5.87
CA ARG A 86 3.49 -3.34 7.06
C ARG A 86 3.23 -4.84 6.83
N CYS A 87 3.00 -5.26 5.58
CA CYS A 87 2.76 -6.66 5.25
C CYS A 87 4.06 -7.45 5.17
N ASN A 88 5.04 -6.96 4.42
CA ASN A 88 6.38 -7.53 4.38
C ASN A 88 7.41 -6.44 4.00
N ALA A 89 8.15 -5.94 4.98
CA ALA A 89 9.19 -4.92 4.80
C ALA A 89 10.57 -5.51 4.47
N ASP A 90 10.62 -6.70 3.86
CA ASP A 90 11.89 -7.30 3.45
C ASP A 90 12.63 -6.37 2.46
N PRO A 91 13.91 -6.03 2.71
CA PRO A 91 14.63 -5.06 1.88
C PRO A 91 14.83 -5.51 0.43
N VAL A 92 14.94 -6.82 0.18
CA VAL A 92 15.07 -7.34 -1.19
C VAL A 92 13.75 -7.15 -1.91
N LEU A 93 12.65 -7.51 -1.26
CA LEU A 93 11.33 -7.31 -1.82
C LEU A 93 11.06 -5.84 -2.12
N ALA A 94 11.24 -4.97 -1.12
CA ALA A 94 10.98 -3.54 -1.25
C ALA A 94 11.83 -2.93 -2.37
N ARG A 95 13.12 -3.29 -2.49
CA ARG A 95 13.96 -2.77 -3.57
C ARG A 95 13.50 -3.27 -4.95
N MET A 96 13.08 -4.53 -5.10
CA MET A 96 12.57 -5.02 -6.39
C MET A 96 11.27 -4.33 -6.79
N LEU A 97 10.37 -4.11 -5.83
CA LEU A 97 9.13 -3.39 -6.05
C LEU A 97 9.36 -1.91 -6.38
N ALA A 98 10.42 -1.29 -5.85
CA ALA A 98 10.75 0.11 -6.11
C ALA A 98 11.15 0.36 -7.57
N ASP A 99 11.78 -0.63 -8.21
CA ASP A 99 12.19 -0.58 -9.63
C ASP A 99 10.97 -0.58 -10.59
N SER A 100 9.81 -1.05 -10.12
CA SER A 100 8.54 -0.90 -10.84
C SER A 100 8.05 0.54 -10.77
N ALA A 101 8.22 1.30 -11.85
CA ALA A 101 7.86 2.72 -11.93
C ALA A 101 6.39 3.05 -11.56
N GLN A 102 5.49 2.07 -11.69
CA GLN A 102 4.06 2.23 -11.46
C GLN A 102 3.63 1.96 -10.01
N LEU A 103 4.56 1.61 -9.12
CA LEU A 103 4.25 1.20 -7.75
C LEU A 103 4.82 2.20 -6.73
N GLY A 104 4.07 2.55 -5.69
CA GLY A 104 4.55 3.35 -4.56
C GLY A 104 4.67 2.53 -3.28
N PHE A 105 4.95 3.18 -2.15
CA PHE A 105 4.92 2.54 -0.84
C PHE A 105 3.90 3.18 0.10
N ALA A 106 3.13 2.33 0.78
CA ALA A 106 2.34 2.71 1.94
C ALA A 106 3.09 2.28 3.21
N VAL A 107 3.35 3.25 4.09
CA VAL A 107 4.17 3.07 5.30
C VAL A 107 3.35 3.36 6.54
N ALA A 108 3.63 2.65 7.64
CA ALA A 108 2.85 2.72 8.88
C ALA A 108 3.63 3.36 10.05
N ASP A 109 4.94 3.51 9.92
CA ASP A 109 5.82 4.12 10.91
C ASP A 109 7.00 4.86 10.27
N THR A 110 7.77 5.59 11.08
CA THR A 110 8.88 6.42 10.60
C THR A 110 10.08 5.62 10.13
N GLN A 111 10.25 4.36 10.58
CA GLN A 111 11.33 3.51 10.12
C GLN A 111 11.05 3.03 8.70
N GLN A 112 9.81 2.65 8.41
CA GLN A 112 9.34 2.31 7.07
C GLN A 112 9.38 3.53 6.15
N LEU A 113 9.03 4.73 6.64
CA LEU A 113 9.18 5.97 5.87
C LEU A 113 10.64 6.21 5.46
N ALA A 114 11.58 6.13 6.42
CA ALA A 114 13.00 6.32 6.13
C ALA A 114 13.50 5.29 5.11
N MET A 115 13.13 4.01 5.27
CA MET A 115 13.45 2.97 4.29
C MET A 115 12.87 3.30 2.91
N ALA A 116 11.59 3.65 2.80
CA ALA A 116 10.95 3.93 1.53
C ALA A 116 11.58 5.13 0.80
N LEU A 117 12.02 6.15 1.54
CA LEU A 117 12.72 7.32 0.98
C LEU A 117 14.10 6.98 0.38
N GLU A 118 14.72 5.87 0.77
CA GLU A 118 15.94 5.35 0.14
C GLU A 118 15.66 4.56 -1.16
N LEU A 119 14.38 4.26 -1.44
CA LEU A 119 13.95 3.42 -2.54
C LEU A 119 13.22 4.21 -3.63
N VAL A 120 12.33 5.13 -3.24
CA VAL A 120 11.46 5.88 -4.15
C VAL A 120 11.38 7.35 -3.72
N SER A 121 10.93 8.20 -4.65
CA SER A 121 10.66 9.60 -4.36
C SER A 121 9.47 9.77 -3.41
N ALA A 122 9.47 10.84 -2.63
CA ALA A 122 8.47 11.09 -1.60
C ALA A 122 7.02 11.13 -2.14
N ASP A 123 6.81 11.58 -3.39
CA ASP A 123 5.50 11.62 -4.05
C ASP A 123 4.88 10.23 -4.31
N ARG A 124 5.70 9.17 -4.27
CA ARG A 124 5.27 7.76 -4.34
C ARG A 124 5.05 7.15 -2.94
N ILE A 125 5.04 7.95 -1.87
CA ILE A 125 4.89 7.47 -0.50
C ILE A 125 3.61 8.01 0.13
N ILE A 126 2.81 7.08 0.66
CA ILE A 126 1.64 7.36 1.50
C ILE A 126 1.96 6.91 2.92
N PHE A 127 2.06 7.86 3.85
CA PHE A 127 2.21 7.56 5.27
C PHE A 127 0.85 7.50 5.94
N ASP A 128 0.44 6.25 6.20
CA ASP A 128 -0.81 5.90 6.81
C ASP A 128 -0.54 5.32 8.21
N CYS A 129 -0.29 6.22 9.17
CA CYS A 129 0.08 5.85 10.53
C CYS A 129 -1.15 5.48 11.35
N PRO A 130 -1.26 4.27 11.92
CA PRO A 130 -2.37 3.91 12.80
C PRO A 130 -2.47 4.77 14.06
N LEU A 131 -1.37 5.43 14.46
CA LEU A 131 -1.32 6.27 15.65
C LEU A 131 -0.45 7.51 15.42
N TRP A 132 -1.09 8.58 14.94
CA TRP A 132 -0.43 9.88 14.85
C TRP A 132 -0.12 10.46 16.24
N THR A 133 1.17 10.64 16.49
CA THR A 133 1.65 11.50 17.58
C THR A 133 2.28 12.76 17.00
N ARG A 134 2.32 13.85 17.77
CA ARG A 134 3.05 15.08 17.38
C ARG A 134 4.52 14.80 17.00
N LYS A 135 5.15 13.85 17.70
CA LYS A 135 6.52 13.41 17.39
C LYS A 135 6.58 12.73 16.01
N THR A 136 5.66 11.80 15.73
CA THR A 136 5.58 11.10 14.44
C THR A 136 5.32 12.08 13.30
N MET A 137 4.36 13.00 13.46
CA MET A 137 4.02 14.01 12.46
C MET A 137 5.21 14.94 12.18
N ARG A 138 5.93 15.37 13.22
CA ARG A 138 7.15 16.18 13.08
C ARG A 138 8.25 15.43 12.34
N ILE A 139 8.51 14.17 12.66
CA ILE A 139 9.50 13.37 11.93
C ILE A 139 9.07 13.20 10.47
N ALA A 140 7.79 12.98 10.21
CA ALA A 140 7.27 12.85 8.85
C ALA A 140 7.48 14.14 8.02
N GLY A 141 7.25 15.30 8.63
CA GLY A 141 7.52 16.59 8.00
C GLY A 141 9.01 16.89 7.83
N GLU A 142 9.85 16.56 8.83
CA GLU A 142 11.32 16.69 8.75
C GLU A 142 11.93 15.81 7.64
N LEU A 143 11.31 14.65 7.37
CA LEU A 143 11.68 13.74 6.28
C LEU A 143 10.99 14.06 4.95
N GLU A 144 10.25 15.18 4.87
CA GLU A 144 9.54 15.62 3.66
C GLU A 144 8.63 14.55 3.05
N VAL A 145 7.83 13.89 3.90
CA VAL A 145 6.83 12.91 3.44
C VAL A 145 5.92 13.48 2.34
N GLY A 146 5.64 12.69 1.30
CA GLY A 146 4.81 13.15 0.18
C GLY A 146 3.33 13.28 0.54
N THR A 147 2.71 12.17 0.98
CA THR A 147 1.30 12.15 1.36
C THR A 147 1.12 11.54 2.75
N ILE A 148 0.27 12.15 3.58
CA ILE A 148 -0.16 11.62 4.88
C ILE A 148 -1.67 11.36 4.88
N VAL A 149 -2.10 10.36 5.63
CA VAL A 149 -3.52 10.05 5.86
C VAL A 149 -3.88 10.47 7.28
N ILE A 150 -4.93 11.28 7.46
CA ILE A 150 -5.41 11.72 8.77
C ILE A 150 -6.91 11.42 8.96
N GLU A 151 -7.37 11.45 10.20
CA GLU A 151 -8.70 10.96 10.60
C GLU A 151 -9.51 11.95 11.43
N ASN A 152 -8.94 13.08 11.84
CA ASN A 152 -9.64 14.06 12.70
C ASN A 152 -8.98 15.45 12.68
N GLU A 153 -9.68 16.41 13.26
CA GLU A 153 -9.29 17.82 13.29
C GLU A 153 -7.96 18.04 14.01
N LYS A 154 -7.71 17.33 15.12
CA LYS A 154 -6.45 17.44 15.86
C LYS A 154 -5.27 17.05 14.96
N GLN A 155 -5.39 15.96 14.22
CA GLN A 155 -4.36 15.52 13.28
C GLN A 155 -4.18 16.49 12.11
N LEU A 156 -5.27 17.14 11.65
CA LEU A 156 -5.20 18.23 10.66
C LEU A 156 -4.37 19.41 11.17
N LEU A 157 -4.63 19.87 12.40
CA LEU A 157 -3.87 20.96 13.03
C LEU A 157 -2.39 20.60 13.24
N ASP A 158 -2.12 19.37 13.67
CA ASP A 158 -0.75 18.86 13.81
C ASP A 158 -0.07 18.78 12.43
N ALA A 159 -0.76 18.32 11.38
CA ALA A 159 -0.22 18.26 10.02
C ALA A 159 0.16 19.64 9.49
N ILE A 160 -0.70 20.65 9.65
CA ILE A 160 -0.42 22.03 9.26
C ILE A 160 0.82 22.57 9.99
N SER A 161 0.98 22.23 11.27
CA SER A 161 2.07 22.73 12.11
C SER A 161 3.41 22.04 11.83
N TYR A 162 3.38 20.73 11.60
CA TYR A 162 4.59 19.89 11.61
C TYR A 162 4.95 19.31 10.24
N ALA A 163 3.99 19.18 9.32
CA ALA A 163 4.19 18.66 7.96
C ALA A 163 3.48 19.54 6.91
N PRO A 164 3.71 20.88 6.88
CA PRO A 164 2.97 21.82 6.02
C PRO A 164 3.13 21.56 4.51
N ASN A 165 4.14 20.79 4.12
CA ASN A 165 4.40 20.44 2.73
C ASN A 165 3.70 19.14 2.28
N ALA A 166 3.29 18.30 3.22
CA ALA A 166 2.66 17.03 2.90
C ALA A 166 1.28 17.26 2.27
N ARG A 167 0.95 16.42 1.28
CA ARG A 167 -0.42 16.26 0.79
C ARG A 167 -1.21 15.49 1.84
N ILE A 168 -2.48 15.87 2.06
CA ILE A 168 -3.32 15.30 3.10
C ILE A 168 -4.49 14.55 2.47
N LEU A 169 -4.64 13.28 2.80
CA LEU A 169 -5.84 12.50 2.54
C LEU A 169 -6.66 12.40 3.82
N LEU A 170 -7.95 12.73 3.76
CA LEU A 170 -8.88 12.52 4.86
C LEU A 170 -9.41 11.09 4.79
N ALA A 171 -9.12 10.28 5.80
CA ALA A 171 -9.71 8.96 5.91
C ALA A 171 -11.15 9.06 6.42
N ILE A 172 -12.09 8.39 5.74
CA ILE A 172 -13.48 8.25 6.17
C ILE A 172 -13.73 6.82 6.64
N SER A 173 -14.51 6.71 7.72
CA SER A 173 -15.00 5.44 8.22
C SER A 173 -16.16 4.92 7.38
N MET A 174 -16.07 3.65 6.94
CA MET A 174 -17.06 3.00 6.08
C MET A 174 -18.00 2.06 6.85
N ASN A 175 -18.35 2.42 8.09
CA ASN A 175 -19.11 1.58 9.02
C ASN A 175 -20.47 1.12 8.46
N GLY A 176 -21.17 1.95 7.68
CA GLY A 176 -22.45 1.60 7.05
C GLY A 176 -22.37 0.53 5.95
N HIS A 177 -21.15 0.14 5.55
CA HIS A 177 -20.90 -0.74 4.41
C HIS A 177 -20.39 -2.13 4.79
N ARG A 178 -20.08 -2.35 6.07
CA ARG A 178 -19.56 -3.63 6.59
C ARG A 178 -20.69 -4.52 7.13
N ALA A 179 -20.52 -5.83 7.05
CA ALA A 179 -21.42 -6.79 7.70
C ALA A 179 -21.19 -6.80 9.21
N ASP A 180 -22.26 -6.89 10.02
CA ASP A 180 -22.30 -6.78 11.50
C ASP A 180 -21.32 -7.68 12.30
N ASN A 181 -20.63 -8.62 11.65
CA ASN A 181 -19.83 -9.65 12.31
C ASN A 181 -18.34 -9.29 12.51
N ASP A 182 -17.86 -8.13 12.06
CA ASP A 182 -16.45 -7.71 12.19
C ASP A 182 -16.24 -6.62 13.27
N SER A 183 -16.89 -6.81 14.42
CA SER A 183 -16.94 -5.87 15.56
C SER A 183 -15.64 -5.77 16.38
N LEU A 184 -14.54 -6.39 15.91
CA LEU A 184 -13.26 -6.47 16.63
C LEU A 184 -12.13 -5.64 16.00
N SER A 185 -12.34 -5.03 14.82
CA SER A 185 -11.36 -4.11 14.24
C SER A 185 -11.64 -2.68 14.68
N ALA A 186 -10.65 -2.02 15.30
CA ALA A 186 -10.74 -0.60 15.62
C ALA A 186 -11.02 0.18 14.32
N HIS A 187 -12.14 0.90 14.31
CA HIS A 187 -12.62 1.61 13.14
C HIS A 187 -11.63 2.70 12.74
N LYS A 188 -11.35 2.77 11.44
CA LYS A 188 -10.35 3.67 10.87
C LYS A 188 -11.06 4.78 10.10
N GLY A 189 -10.60 6.02 10.27
CA GLY A 189 -11.14 7.20 9.59
C GLY A 189 -12.14 8.00 10.44
N ALA A 190 -12.37 9.23 10.00
CA ALA A 190 -13.36 10.15 10.56
C ALA A 190 -14.76 9.60 10.41
N ASP A 191 -15.65 9.97 11.32
CA ASP A 191 -17.08 9.70 11.15
C ASP A 191 -17.59 10.41 9.88
N PRO A 192 -18.42 9.76 9.03
CA PRO A 192 -19.06 10.41 7.90
C PRO A 192 -19.77 11.73 8.27
N GLU A 193 -20.29 11.87 9.48
CA GLU A 193 -20.94 13.12 9.94
C GLU A 193 -19.93 14.25 10.21
N GLU A 194 -18.68 13.93 10.52
CA GLU A 194 -17.63 14.91 10.85
C GLU A 194 -16.85 15.40 9.62
N ILE A 195 -16.86 14.64 8.52
CA ILE A 195 -15.93 14.86 7.42
C ILE A 195 -16.20 16.15 6.63
N GLU A 196 -17.46 16.56 6.48
CA GLU A 196 -17.80 17.84 5.85
C GLU A 196 -17.27 19.02 6.68
N GLY A 197 -17.39 18.93 8.01
CA GLY A 197 -16.80 19.90 8.93
C GLY A 197 -15.28 19.94 8.83
N LEU A 198 -14.63 18.78 8.72
CA LEU A 198 -13.17 18.72 8.51
C LEU A 198 -12.73 19.33 7.18
N LEU A 199 -13.49 19.13 6.10
CA LEU A 199 -13.22 19.75 4.80
C LEU A 199 -13.37 21.27 4.86
N MET A 200 -14.39 21.78 5.57
CA MET A 200 -14.56 23.21 5.82
C MET A 200 -13.38 23.79 6.61
N THR A 201 -13.00 23.16 7.73
CA THR A 201 -11.86 23.58 8.54
C THR A 201 -10.57 23.56 7.72
N ALA A 202 -10.36 22.52 6.90
CA ALA A 202 -9.20 22.44 6.01
C ALA A 202 -9.17 23.58 4.98
N PHE A 203 -10.31 23.94 4.41
CA PHE A 203 -10.43 25.08 3.50
C PHE A 203 -10.11 26.41 4.20
N GLU A 204 -10.70 26.66 5.36
CA GLU A 204 -10.48 27.88 6.16
C GLU A 204 -9.00 28.06 6.55
N LEU A 205 -8.35 26.95 6.93
CA LEU A 205 -6.94 26.93 7.30
C LEU A 205 -5.97 26.83 6.11
N ARG A 206 -6.49 26.74 4.89
CA ARG A 206 -5.71 26.54 3.65
C ARG A 206 -4.79 25.32 3.71
N ALA A 207 -5.26 24.26 4.35
CA ALA A 207 -4.53 23.00 4.45
C ALA A 207 -4.46 22.32 3.08
N LYS A 208 -3.38 21.57 2.82
CA LYS A 208 -3.18 20.82 1.57
C LYS A 208 -3.97 19.51 1.56
N VAL A 209 -5.27 19.57 1.83
CA VAL A 209 -6.18 18.42 1.66
C VAL A 209 -6.41 18.22 0.17
N VAL A 210 -6.02 17.04 -0.32
CA VAL A 210 -6.03 16.70 -1.75
C VAL A 210 -7.03 15.61 -2.08
N GLY A 211 -7.60 14.94 -1.08
CA GLY A 211 -8.43 13.78 -1.37
C GLY A 211 -8.99 13.06 -0.17
N ILE A 212 -9.70 11.98 -0.49
CA ILE A 212 -10.35 11.10 0.47
C ILE A 212 -9.69 9.72 0.42
N SER A 213 -9.51 9.12 1.59
CA SER A 213 -9.07 7.75 1.76
C SER A 213 -10.17 6.93 2.41
N PHE A 214 -10.36 5.69 1.99
CA PHE A 214 -11.22 4.75 2.70
C PHE A 214 -10.59 3.37 2.69
N ASP A 215 -11.00 2.51 3.62
CA ASP A 215 -10.58 1.11 3.66
C ASP A 215 -11.80 0.28 4.06
N LEU A 216 -12.22 -0.65 3.20
CA LEU A 216 -13.37 -1.50 3.47
C LEU A 216 -12.99 -2.73 4.31
N GLY A 217 -11.70 -3.00 4.47
CA GLY A 217 -11.14 -4.20 5.09
C GLY A 217 -11.02 -5.39 4.15
N SER A 218 -10.50 -6.49 4.70
CA SER A 218 -10.52 -7.77 4.00
C SER A 218 -11.93 -8.34 3.94
N ALA A 219 -12.18 -9.21 2.98
CA ALA A 219 -13.45 -9.92 2.85
C ALA A 219 -14.65 -9.01 2.47
N THR A 220 -14.41 -7.93 1.73
CA THR A 220 -15.47 -7.05 1.21
C THR A 220 -16.07 -7.53 -0.12
N SER A 221 -17.38 -7.33 -0.32
CA SER A 221 -18.04 -7.62 -1.61
C SER A 221 -17.72 -6.57 -2.67
N ALA A 222 -17.67 -6.97 -3.95
CA ALA A 222 -17.43 -6.04 -5.06
C ALA A 222 -18.42 -4.85 -5.05
N CYS A 223 -19.71 -5.10 -4.82
CA CYS A 223 -20.76 -4.06 -4.75
C CYS A 223 -20.52 -3.01 -3.67
N THR A 224 -19.80 -3.33 -2.61
CA THR A 224 -19.49 -2.39 -1.52
C THR A 224 -18.54 -1.29 -2.00
N TYR A 225 -17.61 -1.59 -2.92
CA TYR A 225 -16.73 -0.58 -3.51
C TYR A 225 -17.50 0.48 -4.28
N TYR A 226 -18.55 0.10 -5.03
CA TYR A 226 -19.38 1.07 -5.74
C TYR A 226 -20.07 2.05 -4.78
N LYS A 227 -20.62 1.54 -3.67
CA LYS A 227 -21.25 2.40 -2.65
C LYS A 227 -20.26 3.33 -1.98
N ALA A 228 -19.08 2.82 -1.63
CA ALA A 228 -18.00 3.64 -1.08
C ALA A 228 -17.54 4.74 -2.05
N LEU A 229 -17.40 4.42 -3.34
CA LEU A 229 -17.08 5.40 -4.37
C LEU A 229 -18.18 6.45 -4.53
N HIS A 230 -19.45 6.08 -4.40
CA HIS A 230 -20.56 7.02 -4.42
C HIS A 230 -20.49 8.00 -3.24
N ASP A 231 -20.24 7.52 -2.02
CA ASP A 231 -20.09 8.40 -0.85
C ASP A 231 -18.89 9.34 -1.01
N VAL A 232 -17.77 8.84 -1.53
CA VAL A 232 -16.60 9.67 -1.86
C VAL A 232 -16.94 10.71 -2.93
N HIS A 233 -17.76 10.36 -3.92
CA HIS A 233 -18.19 11.30 -4.97
C HIS A 233 -19.00 12.46 -4.37
N GLU A 234 -19.94 12.18 -3.48
CA GLU A 234 -20.70 13.23 -2.78
C GLU A 234 -19.78 14.19 -2.00
N LEU A 235 -18.72 13.66 -1.38
CA LEU A 235 -17.71 14.49 -0.71
C LEU A 235 -16.87 15.33 -1.67
N PHE A 236 -16.53 14.81 -2.86
CA PHE A 236 -15.89 15.60 -3.91
C PHE A 236 -16.79 16.76 -4.37
N MET A 237 -18.09 16.50 -4.54
CA MET A 237 -19.06 17.52 -4.90
C MET A 237 -19.24 18.56 -3.78
N PHE A 238 -19.28 18.13 -2.52
CA PHE A 238 -19.27 19.03 -1.37
C PHE A 238 -18.02 19.92 -1.34
N ALA A 239 -16.83 19.32 -1.45
CA ALA A 239 -15.56 20.04 -1.47
C ALA A 239 -15.52 21.09 -2.60
N SER A 240 -15.95 20.72 -3.80
CA SER A 240 -16.04 21.64 -4.94
C SER A 240 -16.98 22.83 -4.66
N ARG A 241 -18.14 22.61 -4.02
CA ARG A 241 -19.08 23.69 -3.65
C ARG A 241 -18.49 24.70 -2.67
N ILE A 242 -17.64 24.27 -1.74
CA ILE A 242 -16.96 25.16 -0.79
C ILE A 242 -15.66 25.76 -1.37
N GLY A 243 -15.27 25.39 -2.59
CA GLY A 243 -14.07 25.89 -3.27
C GLY A 243 -12.79 25.13 -2.93
N LEU A 244 -12.90 23.92 -2.37
CA LEU A 244 -11.78 23.01 -2.12
C LEU A 244 -11.69 21.98 -3.26
N GLU A 245 -10.60 22.00 -4.01
CA GLU A 245 -10.38 21.06 -5.11
C GLU A 245 -9.68 19.79 -4.61
N LEU A 246 -10.37 18.66 -4.74
CA LEU A 246 -9.82 17.33 -4.46
C LEU A 246 -9.39 16.67 -5.77
N ASP A 247 -8.25 15.98 -5.75
CA ASP A 247 -7.64 15.34 -6.92
C ASP A 247 -7.26 13.87 -6.66
N THR A 248 -7.44 13.33 -5.45
CA THR A 248 -6.96 11.98 -5.09
C THR A 248 -8.01 11.15 -4.37
N ILE A 249 -8.15 9.88 -4.77
CA ILE A 249 -8.91 8.87 -4.04
C ILE A 249 -7.96 7.74 -3.67
N ASN A 250 -7.91 7.39 -2.38
CA ASN A 250 -7.24 6.18 -1.91
C ASN A 250 -8.27 5.11 -1.54
N LEU A 251 -8.28 4.02 -2.30
CA LEU A 251 -9.20 2.88 -2.12
C LEU A 251 -8.83 1.99 -0.92
N GLY A 252 -7.68 2.25 -0.28
CA GLY A 252 -7.21 1.48 0.87
C GLY A 252 -6.69 0.09 0.49
N GLY A 253 -6.69 -0.82 1.46
CA GLY A 253 -6.28 -2.21 1.28
C GLY A 253 -7.47 -3.14 1.03
N GLY A 254 -7.37 -4.38 1.55
CA GLY A 254 -8.49 -5.33 1.57
C GLY A 254 -8.60 -6.29 0.38
N PHE A 255 -7.83 -6.06 -0.69
CA PHE A 255 -7.84 -6.90 -1.89
C PHE A 255 -7.47 -8.37 -1.59
N PRO A 256 -8.22 -9.34 -2.14
CA PRO A 256 -8.07 -10.76 -1.81
C PRO A 256 -6.81 -11.37 -2.44
N ALA A 257 -6.14 -12.24 -1.69
CA ALA A 257 -5.05 -13.05 -2.24
C ALA A 257 -5.63 -14.22 -3.07
N SER A 258 -5.15 -14.38 -4.31
CA SER A 258 -5.67 -15.32 -5.32
C SER A 258 -5.91 -16.78 -4.87
N ASN A 259 -5.23 -17.26 -3.83
CA ASN A 259 -5.26 -18.66 -3.40
C ASN A 259 -6.04 -18.93 -2.10
N VAL A 260 -6.48 -17.91 -1.38
CA VAL A 260 -7.06 -18.06 -0.04
C VAL A 260 -8.57 -17.85 -0.04
N ASP A 261 -9.05 -16.83 -0.75
CA ASP A 261 -10.45 -16.42 -0.69
C ASP A 261 -11.24 -16.88 -1.92
N LYS A 262 -11.61 -18.17 -1.98
CA LYS A 262 -12.44 -18.72 -3.06
C LYS A 262 -13.80 -18.00 -3.26
N ALA A 263 -14.26 -17.29 -2.23
CA ALA A 263 -15.50 -16.51 -2.26
C ALA A 263 -15.34 -15.12 -2.91
N GLN A 264 -14.11 -14.64 -3.14
CA GLN A 264 -13.85 -13.28 -3.63
C GLN A 264 -12.88 -13.30 -4.80
N ARG A 265 -13.39 -12.96 -5.97
CA ARG A 265 -12.59 -12.90 -7.19
C ARG A 265 -12.10 -11.48 -7.40
N PHE A 266 -10.79 -11.29 -7.35
CA PHE A 266 -10.14 -10.01 -7.63
C PHE A 266 -10.63 -9.37 -8.95
N PRO A 267 -10.78 -10.11 -10.08
CA PRO A 267 -11.30 -9.53 -11.32
C PRO A 267 -12.70 -8.93 -11.19
N GLU A 268 -13.63 -9.62 -10.52
CA GLU A 268 -15.00 -9.13 -10.32
C GLU A 268 -15.04 -7.83 -9.49
N MET A 269 -14.15 -7.72 -8.51
CA MET A 269 -13.98 -6.50 -7.73
C MET A 269 -13.44 -5.36 -8.58
N CYS A 270 -12.45 -5.64 -9.43
CA CYS A 270 -11.86 -4.67 -10.35
C CYS A 270 -12.88 -4.15 -11.36
N ASP A 271 -13.73 -5.02 -11.91
CA ASP A 271 -14.81 -4.64 -12.83
C ASP A 271 -15.76 -3.63 -12.18
N VAL A 272 -16.15 -3.85 -10.92
CA VAL A 272 -17.03 -2.93 -10.19
C VAL A 272 -16.33 -1.61 -9.85
N ILE A 273 -15.05 -1.65 -9.46
CA ILE A 273 -14.27 -0.44 -9.21
C ILE A 273 -14.14 0.39 -10.49
N ASN A 274 -13.74 -0.23 -11.60
CA ASN A 274 -13.60 0.46 -12.90
C ASN A 274 -14.94 1.06 -13.34
N ALA A 275 -16.04 0.30 -13.26
CA ALA A 275 -17.37 0.80 -13.62
C ALA A 275 -17.80 1.97 -12.72
N GLY A 276 -17.52 1.91 -11.42
CA GLY A 276 -17.79 3.01 -10.49
C GLY A 276 -16.97 4.26 -10.81
N LEU A 277 -15.67 4.09 -11.09
CA LEU A 277 -14.79 5.19 -11.49
C LEU A 277 -15.18 5.79 -12.84
N ASP A 278 -15.71 5.01 -13.78
CA ASP A 278 -16.18 5.51 -15.08
C ASP A 278 -17.52 6.26 -14.96
N GLN A 279 -18.40 5.86 -14.04
CA GLN A 279 -19.71 6.48 -13.86
C GLN A 279 -19.66 7.73 -12.98
N LEU A 280 -18.92 7.67 -11.87
CA LEU A 280 -18.89 8.73 -10.85
C LEU A 280 -17.71 9.68 -11.05
N PHE A 281 -16.61 9.21 -11.63
CA PHE A 281 -15.37 9.96 -11.75
C PHE A 281 -14.83 9.94 -13.19
N TRP A 282 -15.74 10.19 -14.13
CA TRP A 282 -15.43 10.25 -15.55
C TRP A 282 -14.42 11.36 -15.87
N SER A 283 -13.46 11.04 -16.73
CA SER A 283 -12.23 11.82 -16.95
C SER A 283 -12.44 13.24 -17.47
N ARG A 284 -13.62 13.54 -18.03
CA ARG A 284 -13.95 14.89 -18.50
C ARG A 284 -14.22 15.86 -17.36
N GLU A 285 -14.83 15.38 -16.29
CA GLU A 285 -15.13 16.19 -15.10
C GLU A 285 -13.96 16.20 -14.12
N PHE A 286 -13.24 15.07 -14.01
CA PHE A 286 -12.10 14.93 -13.11
C PHE A 286 -10.79 14.60 -13.85
N PRO A 287 -10.27 15.50 -14.70
CA PRO A 287 -9.12 15.22 -15.56
C PRO A 287 -7.79 15.02 -14.81
N GLN A 288 -7.70 15.50 -13.57
CA GLN A 288 -6.51 15.40 -12.72
C GLN A 288 -6.62 14.33 -11.64
N LEU A 289 -7.70 13.53 -11.65
CA LEU A 289 -7.95 12.54 -10.62
C LEU A 289 -6.87 11.44 -10.62
N LYS A 290 -6.24 11.29 -9.46
CA LYS A 290 -5.34 10.19 -9.13
C LYS A 290 -6.10 9.19 -8.27
N VAL A 291 -6.20 7.95 -8.74
CA VAL A 291 -6.74 6.86 -7.93
C VAL A 291 -5.56 6.01 -7.47
N VAL A 292 -5.46 5.79 -6.18
CA VAL A 292 -4.43 4.99 -5.55
C VAL A 292 -5.07 3.91 -4.68
N ALA A 293 -4.32 2.85 -4.40
CA ALA A 293 -4.71 1.84 -3.42
C ALA A 293 -3.49 1.42 -2.61
N THR A 294 -3.70 0.82 -1.45
CA THR A 294 -2.62 0.34 -0.57
C THR A 294 -2.62 -1.19 -0.41
N PRO A 295 -2.47 -1.96 -1.51
CA PRO A 295 -2.51 -3.41 -1.44
C PRO A 295 -1.37 -3.96 -0.60
N GLY A 296 -1.72 -4.94 0.24
CA GLY A 296 -0.79 -5.66 1.10
C GLY A 296 -0.81 -7.16 0.78
N ARG A 297 -1.82 -7.86 1.30
CA ARG A 297 -2.03 -9.32 1.09
C ARG A 297 -2.23 -9.72 -0.37
N TYR A 298 -2.73 -8.84 -1.23
CA TYR A 298 -2.91 -9.18 -2.65
C TYR A 298 -1.57 -9.46 -3.35
N ALA A 299 -0.52 -8.72 -2.99
CA ALA A 299 0.80 -8.86 -3.60
C ALA A 299 1.64 -10.01 -2.99
N PHE A 300 1.19 -10.63 -1.88
CA PHE A 300 1.93 -11.64 -1.08
C PHE A 300 1.06 -12.75 -0.49
#